data_AF-A0A4V2TL45-F1
#
_entry.id   AF-A0A4V2TL45-F1
#
_cell.length_a   1.000
_cell.length_b   1.000
_cell.length_c   1.000
_cell.angle_alpha   90.00
_cell.angle_beta   90.00
_cell.angle_gamma   90.00
#
_symmetry.space_group_name_H-M   'P 1'
#
loop_
_entity.id
_entity.type
_entity.pdbx_description
1 polymer ?
#
loop_
_entity_poly.entity_id
_entity_poly.type
_entity_poly.pdbx_seq_one_letter_code
_entity_poly.pdbx_strand_id
1 'polypeptide(L)'
;MSPGAAEHRDKMIGQMLTECWPALHFWWSGLRQLTAEGKPAPLRSTPFTSLEEARAHHEHEYIQCLECGKMYSQLSGHLAMIHEMTTLAYSQKWQIMKQIPLAGLGCRKKHSDSITEKIASGDVDPLALAALMQETNRLHPKKKPFKTQYDLETSGQSMLERQPWHISPAIKIADEETKRKAVERVNSRGADETIKSVAKELGVWPGTLYAWRKQFANFTDLNKQLQELYCTRDPSAYKKCLIQPAGQIDLNLITREKSNLERIVATLGLREMTQGTLIRKLCTYTTTNPTRQAIFEYDRLVRSIYTLKYLRDPQLERITVVPRTGLNRITSYATQSPKSEERRS
;
A
#
# COMPACT_ATOMS: atom_id res chain seq x y z
N MET A 1 37.73 -31.23 -12.78
CA MET A 1 38.85 -30.67 -13.59
C MET A 1 40.15 -31.14 -12.94
N SER A 2 41.08 -31.71 -13.71
CA SER A 2 42.35 -32.23 -13.19
C SER A 2 43.17 -31.12 -12.49
N PRO A 3 43.75 -31.37 -11.30
CA PRO A 3 44.48 -30.37 -10.51
C PRO A 3 45.57 -29.61 -11.29
N GLY A 4 46.28 -30.29 -12.21
CA GLY A 4 47.38 -29.68 -12.98
C GLY A 4 46.96 -28.66 -14.06
N ALA A 5 45.70 -28.70 -14.50
CA ALA A 5 45.20 -27.80 -15.55
C ALA A 5 44.89 -26.38 -15.04
N ALA A 6 44.83 -26.19 -13.72
CA ALA A 6 44.67 -24.89 -13.07
C ALA A 6 46.04 -24.22 -12.87
N GLU A 7 47.02 -24.95 -12.36
CA GLU A 7 48.40 -24.46 -12.18
C GLU A 7 49.04 -24.05 -13.51
N HIS A 8 48.82 -24.82 -14.58
CA HIS A 8 49.34 -24.48 -15.89
C HIS A 8 48.75 -23.17 -16.45
N ARG A 9 47.46 -22.93 -16.22
CA ARG A 9 46.78 -21.69 -16.62
C ARG A 9 47.25 -20.49 -15.82
N ASP A 10 47.41 -20.65 -14.51
CA ASP A 10 47.93 -19.58 -13.64
C ASP A 10 49.36 -19.20 -14.01
N LYS A 11 50.19 -20.18 -14.38
CA LYS A 11 51.55 -19.94 -14.88
C LYS A 11 51.56 -19.15 -16.19
N MET A 12 50.69 -19.53 -17.14
CA MET A 12 50.56 -18.83 -18.42
C MET A 12 50.06 -17.38 -18.26
N ILE A 13 49.07 -17.16 -17.39
CA ILE A 13 48.53 -15.82 -17.13
C ILE A 13 49.58 -14.95 -16.41
N GLY A 14 50.31 -15.51 -15.44
CA GLY A 14 51.42 -14.82 -14.78
C GLY A 14 52.52 -14.39 -15.75
N GLN A 15 52.90 -15.25 -16.69
CA GLN A 15 53.87 -14.92 -17.73
C GLN A 15 53.36 -13.81 -18.66
N MET A 16 52.12 -13.93 -19.17
CA MET A 16 51.51 -12.89 -20.01
C MET A 16 51.42 -11.52 -19.32
N LEU A 17 51.01 -11.49 -18.05
CA LEU A 17 50.89 -10.24 -17.30
C LEU A 17 52.24 -9.61 -17.00
N THR A 18 53.28 -10.41 -16.76
CA THR A 18 54.65 -9.92 -16.56
C THR A 18 55.22 -9.33 -17.85
N GLU A 19 54.98 -9.97 -18.99
CA GLU A 19 55.56 -9.57 -20.28
C GLU A 19 54.82 -8.39 -20.92
N CYS A 20 53.48 -8.36 -20.81
CA CYS A 20 52.66 -7.41 -21.56
C CYS A 20 52.09 -6.28 -20.70
N TRP A 21 51.82 -6.50 -19.40
CA TRP A 21 51.23 -5.49 -18.51
C TRP A 21 51.79 -5.52 -17.08
N PRO A 22 53.05 -5.11 -16.87
CA PRO A 22 53.76 -5.27 -15.59
C PRO A 22 53.07 -4.58 -14.40
N ALA A 23 52.35 -3.48 -14.65
CA ALA A 23 51.59 -2.76 -13.63
C ALA A 23 50.42 -3.57 -13.04
N LEU A 24 49.87 -4.53 -13.80
CA LEU A 24 48.80 -5.41 -13.36
C LEU A 24 49.32 -6.68 -12.67
N HIS A 25 50.62 -6.99 -12.81
CA HIS A 25 51.23 -8.16 -12.19
C HIS A 25 51.11 -8.10 -10.65
N PHE A 26 51.45 -6.96 -10.04
CA PHE A 26 51.34 -6.77 -8.59
C PHE A 26 49.90 -6.95 -8.07
N TRP A 27 48.91 -6.51 -8.83
CA TRP A 27 47.49 -6.67 -8.50
C TRP A 27 47.01 -8.12 -8.65
N TRP A 28 47.46 -8.82 -9.70
CA TRP A 28 47.17 -10.24 -9.93
C TRP A 28 47.83 -11.15 -8.90
N SER A 29 49.07 -10.88 -8.52
CA SER A 29 49.76 -11.58 -7.42
C SER A 29 49.11 -11.32 -6.06
N GLY A 30 48.53 -10.12 -5.85
CA GLY A 30 47.86 -9.71 -4.61
C GLY A 30 46.41 -10.20 -4.44
N LEU A 31 45.80 -10.76 -5.49
CA LEU A 31 44.40 -11.19 -5.52
C LEU A 31 44.09 -12.46 -4.71
N ARG A 32 45.09 -13.09 -4.08
CA ARG A 32 44.91 -14.26 -3.23
C ARG A 32 45.01 -13.91 -1.74
N GLN A 33 43.92 -13.41 -1.15
CA GLN A 33 43.56 -13.92 0.16
C GLN A 33 42.74 -15.19 -0.06
N LEU A 34 43.45 -16.32 -0.06
CA LEU A 34 42.79 -17.63 0.00
C LEU A 34 42.22 -17.81 1.41
N THR A 35 41.02 -18.37 1.54
CA THR A 35 40.53 -18.85 2.84
C THR A 35 41.46 -19.96 3.35
N ALA A 36 41.35 -20.34 4.63
CA ALA A 36 42.15 -21.44 5.21
C ALA A 36 42.04 -22.76 4.42
N GLU A 37 41.00 -22.93 3.58
CA GLU A 37 40.83 -24.08 2.69
C GLU A 37 41.31 -23.86 1.23
N GLY A 38 42.07 -22.80 0.94
CA GLY A 38 42.67 -22.59 -0.38
C GLY A 38 41.70 -22.09 -1.47
N LYS A 39 40.57 -21.45 -1.10
CA LYS A 39 39.57 -20.93 -2.05
C LYS A 39 39.69 -19.42 -2.23
N PRO A 40 39.52 -18.86 -3.44
CA PRO A 40 39.48 -17.41 -3.63
C PRO A 40 38.34 -16.81 -2.79
N ALA A 41 38.62 -15.76 -2.02
CA ALA A 41 37.62 -15.09 -1.21
C ALA A 41 36.45 -14.61 -2.10
N PRO A 42 35.18 -14.78 -1.68
CA PRO A 42 34.06 -14.17 -2.40
C PRO A 42 34.28 -12.66 -2.44
N LEU A 43 34.12 -12.03 -3.61
CA LEU A 43 34.39 -10.59 -3.81
C LEU A 43 33.54 -9.68 -2.91
N ARG A 44 32.51 -10.24 -2.24
CA ARG A 44 31.59 -9.52 -1.38
C ARG A 44 31.16 -10.36 -0.19
N SER A 45 31.05 -9.73 0.98
CA SER A 45 30.49 -10.30 2.21
C SER A 45 29.06 -9.85 2.48
N THR A 46 28.55 -8.86 1.74
CA THR A 46 27.23 -8.26 1.93
C THR A 46 26.38 -8.35 0.65
N PRO A 47 25.04 -8.44 0.78
CA PRO A 47 24.11 -8.39 -0.36
C PRO A 47 24.21 -7.08 -1.15
N PHE A 48 23.68 -7.09 -2.38
CA PHE A 48 23.61 -5.90 -3.22
C PHE A 48 22.63 -4.87 -2.65
N THR A 49 23.01 -3.60 -2.76
CA THR A 49 22.21 -2.47 -2.25
C THR A 49 21.56 -1.66 -3.36
N SER A 50 21.96 -1.86 -4.62
CA SER A 50 21.36 -1.20 -5.77
C SER A 50 21.31 -2.10 -7.00
N LEU A 51 20.50 -1.68 -7.98
CA LEU A 51 20.35 -2.37 -9.25
C LEU A 51 21.61 -2.26 -10.11
N GLU A 52 22.22 -1.08 -10.14
CA GLU A 52 23.43 -0.78 -10.90
C GLU A 52 24.59 -1.65 -10.43
N GLU A 53 24.75 -1.79 -9.12
CA GLU A 53 25.78 -2.60 -8.49
C GLU A 53 25.60 -4.09 -8.82
N ALA A 54 24.38 -4.60 -8.70
CA ALA A 54 24.05 -5.97 -9.06
C ALA A 54 24.29 -6.23 -10.56
N ARG A 55 23.92 -5.29 -11.45
CA ARG A 55 24.15 -5.41 -12.90
C ARG A 55 25.64 -5.43 -13.23
N ALA A 56 26.40 -4.47 -12.71
CA ALA A 56 27.84 -4.37 -12.97
C ALA A 56 28.56 -5.68 -12.65
N HIS A 57 28.20 -6.33 -11.54
CA HIS A 57 28.76 -7.63 -11.18
C HIS A 57 28.43 -8.77 -12.17
N HIS A 58 27.26 -8.71 -12.82
CA HIS A 58 26.79 -9.76 -13.73
C HIS A 58 27.10 -9.46 -15.21
N GLU A 59 27.60 -8.27 -15.52
CA GLU A 59 28.02 -7.81 -16.86
C GLU A 59 29.46 -8.23 -17.20
N HIS A 60 29.77 -9.50 -16.96
CA HIS A 60 31.06 -10.10 -17.28
C HIS A 60 30.87 -11.37 -18.13
N GLU A 61 31.92 -11.77 -18.85
CA GLU A 61 31.89 -12.96 -19.72
C GLU A 61 31.50 -14.23 -18.95
N TYR A 62 32.00 -14.33 -17.71
CA TYR A 62 31.67 -15.34 -16.71
C TYR A 62 31.09 -14.67 -15.47
N ILE A 63 30.26 -15.39 -14.73
CA ILE A 63 29.66 -14.95 -13.47
C ILE A 63 30.38 -15.58 -12.28
N GLN A 64 30.66 -14.77 -11.25
CA GLN A 64 31.23 -15.28 -10.01
C GLN A 64 30.14 -15.81 -9.07
N CYS A 65 30.38 -16.96 -8.43
CA CYS A 65 29.57 -17.41 -7.31
C CYS A 65 29.94 -16.65 -6.03
N LEU A 66 29.00 -15.88 -5.48
CA LEU A 66 29.19 -15.14 -4.22
C LEU A 66 29.34 -16.02 -2.96
N GLU A 67 29.05 -17.33 -3.02
CA GLU A 67 29.29 -18.24 -1.88
C GLU A 67 30.73 -18.80 -1.86
N CYS A 68 31.35 -19.00 -3.01
CA CYS A 68 32.66 -19.68 -3.10
C CYS A 68 33.73 -18.97 -3.94
N GLY A 69 33.43 -17.80 -4.52
CA GLY A 69 34.36 -17.00 -5.29
C GLY A 69 34.74 -17.55 -6.67
N LYS A 70 34.25 -18.73 -7.06
CA LYS A 70 34.59 -19.37 -8.35
C LYS A 70 33.79 -18.79 -9.51
N MET A 71 34.39 -18.75 -10.70
CA MET A 71 33.78 -18.27 -11.93
C MET A 71 33.07 -19.39 -12.70
N TYR A 72 31.90 -19.10 -13.25
CA TYR A 72 31.08 -20.05 -14.02
C TYR A 72 30.45 -19.38 -15.24
N SER A 73 30.05 -20.19 -16.23
CA SER A 73 29.18 -19.72 -17.32
C SER A 73 27.73 -19.56 -16.85
N GLN A 74 27.27 -20.43 -15.97
CA GLN A 74 25.93 -20.43 -15.38
C GLN A 74 25.98 -20.99 -13.95
N LEU A 75 25.26 -20.37 -13.01
CA LEU A 75 25.29 -20.77 -11.61
C LEU A 75 24.25 -21.83 -11.23
N SER A 76 23.18 -22.02 -11.99
CA SER A 76 22.04 -22.88 -11.60
C SER A 76 22.45 -24.29 -11.13
N GLY A 77 23.21 -25.02 -11.95
CA GLY A 77 23.67 -26.37 -11.60
C GLY A 77 24.69 -26.37 -10.46
N HIS A 78 25.59 -25.39 -10.43
CA HIS A 78 26.59 -25.25 -9.39
C HIS A 78 25.96 -25.00 -8.00
N LEU A 79 24.99 -24.09 -7.94
CA LEU A 79 24.27 -23.75 -6.70
C LEU A 79 23.54 -24.97 -6.13
N ALA A 80 22.91 -25.77 -6.99
CA ALA A 80 22.22 -26.98 -6.58
C ALA A 80 23.19 -28.06 -6.07
N MET A 81 24.31 -28.28 -6.77
CA MET A 81 25.23 -29.40 -6.46
C MET A 81 26.24 -29.12 -5.36
N ILE A 82 26.72 -27.87 -5.22
CA ILE A 82 27.81 -27.53 -4.29
C ILE A 82 27.29 -26.79 -3.05
N HIS A 83 26.22 -26.02 -3.21
CA HIS A 83 25.69 -25.15 -2.17
C HIS A 83 24.29 -25.57 -1.69
N GLU A 84 23.75 -26.66 -2.22
CA GLU A 84 22.43 -27.22 -1.88
C GLU A 84 21.32 -26.16 -1.85
N MET A 85 21.42 -25.15 -2.72
CA MET A 85 20.52 -24.00 -2.73
C MET A 85 19.88 -23.81 -4.10
N THR A 86 18.63 -23.35 -4.08
CA THR A 86 17.93 -22.97 -5.29
C THR A 86 18.40 -21.61 -5.80
N THR A 87 18.25 -21.38 -7.10
CA THR A 87 18.53 -20.06 -7.72
C THR A 87 17.71 -18.94 -7.09
N LEU A 88 16.48 -19.22 -6.65
CA LEU A 88 15.62 -18.27 -5.95
C LEU A 88 16.18 -17.93 -4.57
N ALA A 89 16.56 -18.93 -3.77
CA ALA A 89 17.14 -18.72 -2.45
C ALA A 89 18.45 -17.92 -2.53
N TYR A 90 19.29 -18.24 -3.52
CA TYR A 90 20.51 -17.48 -3.81
C TYR A 90 20.21 -16.02 -4.16
N SER A 91 19.26 -15.79 -5.07
CA SER A 91 18.87 -14.43 -5.49
C SER A 91 18.27 -13.62 -4.33
N GLN A 92 17.48 -14.26 -3.46
CA GLN A 92 16.94 -13.64 -2.25
C GLN A 92 18.03 -13.26 -1.26
N LYS A 93 18.96 -14.19 -0.98
CA LYS A 93 20.08 -13.95 -0.06
C LYS A 93 20.92 -12.75 -0.49
N TRP A 94 21.26 -12.69 -1.78
CA TRP A 94 22.16 -11.67 -2.32
C TRP A 94 21.46 -10.42 -2.86
N GLN A 95 20.13 -10.32 -2.73
CA GLN A 95 19.32 -9.21 -3.24
C GLN A 95 19.50 -9.02 -4.77
N ILE A 96 19.51 -10.12 -5.51
CA ILE A 96 19.58 -10.13 -6.97
C ILE A 96 18.16 -10.16 -7.53
N MET A 97 17.81 -9.17 -8.34
CA MET A 97 16.50 -9.12 -8.97
C MET A 97 16.34 -10.20 -10.04
N LYS A 98 15.10 -10.68 -10.23
CA LYS A 98 14.77 -11.77 -11.16
C LYS A 98 15.21 -11.52 -12.61
N GLN A 99 15.19 -10.27 -13.06
CA GLN A 99 15.62 -9.87 -14.40
C GLN A 99 17.14 -9.93 -14.59
N ILE A 100 17.91 -10.00 -13.50
CA ILE A 100 19.36 -10.19 -13.57
C ILE A 100 19.63 -11.69 -13.67
N PRO A 101 20.14 -12.16 -14.81
CA PRO A 101 20.37 -13.59 -15.03
C PRO A 101 21.59 -14.07 -14.24
N LEU A 102 21.48 -15.24 -13.61
CA LEU A 102 22.59 -15.93 -12.92
C LEU A 102 23.51 -16.67 -13.92
N ALA A 103 23.85 -16.01 -15.01
CA ALA A 103 24.67 -16.52 -16.10
C ALA A 103 25.54 -15.41 -16.68
N GLY A 104 26.77 -15.77 -17.05
CA GLY A 104 27.72 -14.85 -17.68
C GLY A 104 27.28 -14.41 -19.08
N LEU A 105 27.76 -13.26 -19.54
CA LEU A 105 27.43 -12.69 -20.84
C LEU A 105 27.68 -13.65 -22.00
N GLY A 106 28.77 -14.44 -21.95
CA GLY A 106 29.08 -15.39 -23.02
C GLY A 106 27.99 -16.47 -23.17
N CYS A 107 27.47 -16.97 -22.05
CA CYS A 107 26.37 -17.93 -22.05
C CYS A 107 25.06 -17.30 -22.55
N ARG A 108 24.78 -16.07 -22.10
CA ARG A 108 23.57 -15.31 -22.50
C ARG A 108 23.56 -14.98 -23.98
N LYS A 109 24.71 -14.55 -24.52
CA LYS A 109 24.88 -14.25 -25.94
C LYS A 109 24.63 -15.49 -26.80
N LYS A 110 25.29 -16.62 -26.48
CA LYS A 110 25.04 -17.90 -27.17
C LYS A 110 23.56 -18.32 -27.15
N HIS A 111 22.89 -18.14 -26.01
CA HIS A 111 21.46 -18.43 -25.92
C HIS A 111 20.62 -17.46 -26.77
N SER A 112 20.92 -16.17 -26.73
CA SER A 112 20.26 -15.14 -27.54
C SER A 112 20.44 -15.41 -29.03
N ASP A 113 21.65 -15.73 -29.47
CA ASP A 113 21.97 -16.03 -30.86
C ASP A 113 21.18 -17.26 -31.34
N SER A 114 21.13 -18.33 -30.52
CA SER A 114 20.35 -19.53 -30.82
C SER A 114 18.84 -19.26 -30.93
N ILE A 115 18.28 -18.40 -30.07
CA ILE A 115 16.87 -18.01 -30.16
C ILE A 115 16.63 -17.15 -31.41
N THR A 116 17.54 -16.25 -31.73
CA THR A 116 17.46 -15.38 -32.91
C THR A 116 17.50 -16.20 -34.20
N GLU A 117 18.38 -17.21 -34.26
CA GLU A 117 18.47 -18.15 -35.37
C GLU A 117 17.16 -18.92 -35.57
N LYS A 118 16.53 -19.40 -34.48
CA LYS A 118 15.22 -20.08 -34.54
C LYS A 118 14.07 -19.18 -34.99
N ILE A 119 14.14 -17.89 -34.65
CA ILE A 119 13.16 -16.92 -35.15
C ILE A 119 13.38 -16.71 -36.65
N ALA A 120 14.64 -16.59 -37.08
CA ALA A 120 14.99 -16.41 -38.49
C ALA A 120 14.64 -17.64 -39.36
N SER A 121 14.78 -18.85 -38.82
CA SER A 121 14.36 -20.09 -39.49
C SER A 121 12.84 -20.30 -39.53
N GLY A 122 12.08 -19.51 -38.76
CA GLY A 122 10.63 -19.64 -38.62
C GLY A 122 10.20 -20.74 -37.64
N ASP A 123 11.15 -21.40 -36.96
CA ASP A 123 10.85 -22.42 -35.93
C ASP A 123 10.17 -21.82 -34.69
N VAL A 124 10.38 -20.52 -34.45
CA VAL A 124 9.77 -19.78 -33.34
C VAL A 124 9.15 -18.48 -33.84
N ASP A 125 7.82 -18.38 -33.76
CA ASP A 125 7.10 -17.12 -33.88
C ASP A 125 7.04 -16.40 -32.51
N PRO A 126 7.67 -15.22 -32.34
CA PRO A 126 7.65 -14.47 -31.09
C PRO A 126 6.24 -14.10 -30.62
N LEU A 127 5.32 -13.77 -31.53
CA LEU A 127 3.97 -13.33 -31.18
C LEU A 127 3.13 -14.52 -30.69
N ALA A 128 3.16 -15.63 -31.42
CA ALA A 128 2.52 -16.87 -30.98
C ALA A 128 3.08 -17.37 -29.64
N LEU A 129 4.40 -17.34 -29.46
CA LEU A 129 5.04 -17.73 -28.20
C LEU A 129 4.59 -16.83 -27.04
N ALA A 130 4.54 -15.51 -27.25
CA ALA A 130 4.06 -14.57 -26.24
C ALA A 130 2.60 -14.83 -25.87
N ALA A 131 1.74 -15.11 -26.85
CA ALA A 131 0.34 -15.46 -26.62
C ALA A 131 0.20 -16.75 -25.78
N LEU A 132 0.97 -17.79 -26.11
CA LEU A 132 1.00 -19.04 -25.34
C LEU A 132 1.49 -18.80 -23.89
N MET A 133 2.49 -17.95 -23.70
CA MET A 133 2.97 -17.58 -22.36
C MET A 133 1.90 -16.83 -21.56
N GLN A 134 1.14 -15.94 -22.20
CA GLN A 134 0.03 -15.23 -21.55
C GLN A 134 -1.09 -16.19 -21.13
N GLU A 135 -1.49 -17.11 -22.01
CA GLU A 135 -2.53 -18.09 -21.70
C GLU A 135 -2.10 -19.04 -20.58
N THR A 136 -0.83 -19.47 -20.59
CA THR A 136 -0.27 -20.27 -19.49
C THR A 136 -0.30 -19.52 -18.16
N ASN A 137 0.05 -18.22 -18.15
CA ASN A 137 -0.02 -17.40 -16.95
C ASN A 137 -1.47 -17.17 -16.48
N ARG A 138 -2.45 -17.17 -17.40
CA ARG A 138 -3.89 -17.09 -17.09
C ARG A 138 -4.39 -18.34 -16.37
N LEU A 139 -4.02 -19.52 -16.88
CA LEU A 139 -4.40 -20.81 -16.30
C LEU A 139 -3.67 -21.10 -14.99
N HIS A 140 -2.38 -20.73 -14.93
CA HIS A 140 -1.50 -21.01 -13.81
C HIS A 140 -0.81 -19.72 -13.34
N PRO A 141 -1.52 -18.86 -12.60
CA PRO A 141 -0.96 -17.61 -12.12
C PRO A 141 0.26 -17.88 -11.24
N LYS A 142 1.42 -17.39 -11.68
CA LYS A 142 2.66 -17.51 -10.93
C LYS A 142 2.59 -16.65 -9.66
N LYS A 143 3.17 -17.15 -8.57
CA LYS A 143 3.36 -16.35 -7.35
C LYS A 143 4.13 -15.08 -7.69
N LYS A 144 3.79 -13.97 -7.02
CA LYS A 144 4.51 -12.70 -7.18
C LYS A 144 6.01 -12.95 -6.95
N PRO A 145 6.88 -12.43 -7.83
CA PRO A 145 8.31 -12.55 -7.63
C PRO A 145 8.71 -11.85 -6.33
N PHE A 146 9.77 -12.37 -5.70
CA PHE A 146 10.43 -11.67 -4.60
C PHE A 146 10.89 -10.28 -5.08
N LYS A 147 10.70 -9.27 -4.22
CA LYS A 147 11.21 -7.91 -4.43
C LYS A 147 12.43 -7.70 -3.54
N THR A 148 13.49 -7.18 -4.12
CA THR A 148 14.69 -6.78 -3.37
C THR A 148 14.39 -5.58 -2.49
N GLN A 149 15.19 -5.36 -1.45
CA GLN A 149 15.03 -4.23 -0.53
C GLN A 149 15.08 -2.89 -1.27
N TYR A 150 16.06 -2.72 -2.16
CA TYR A 150 16.20 -1.49 -2.95
C TYR A 150 15.07 -1.30 -3.98
N ASP A 151 14.44 -2.36 -4.48
CA ASP A 151 13.23 -2.23 -5.34
C ASP A 151 12.03 -1.74 -4.53
N LEU A 152 11.89 -2.20 -3.28
CA LEU A 152 10.84 -1.72 -2.37
C LEU A 152 11.04 -0.25 -2.02
N GLU A 153 12.26 0.15 -1.71
CA GLU A 153 12.62 1.54 -1.41
C GLU A 153 12.39 2.44 -2.63
N THR A 154 12.87 2.05 -3.81
CA THR A 154 12.66 2.80 -5.05
C THR A 154 11.18 2.91 -5.40
N SER A 155 10.41 1.82 -5.23
CA SER A 155 8.96 1.83 -5.40
C SER A 155 8.30 2.79 -4.41
N GLY A 156 8.75 2.82 -3.15
CA GLY A 156 8.26 3.72 -2.11
C GLY A 156 8.55 5.19 -2.43
N GLN A 157 9.77 5.51 -2.84
CA GLN A 157 10.17 6.85 -3.27
C GLN A 157 9.36 7.32 -4.49
N SER A 158 9.22 6.46 -5.51
CA SER A 158 8.39 6.74 -6.70
C SER A 158 6.93 7.01 -6.33
N MET A 159 6.37 6.27 -5.36
CA MET A 159 5.03 6.54 -4.84
C MET A 159 4.95 7.90 -4.15
N LEU A 160 5.94 8.28 -3.31
CA LEU A 160 6.00 9.58 -2.63
C LEU A 160 6.23 10.75 -3.59
N GLU A 161 7.00 10.56 -4.65
CA GLU A 161 7.33 11.58 -5.64
C GLU A 161 6.16 11.81 -6.60
N ARG A 162 5.62 10.73 -7.18
CA ARG A 162 4.54 10.83 -8.16
C ARG A 162 3.18 11.07 -7.53
N GLN A 163 3.06 10.82 -6.24
CA GLN A 163 1.84 10.90 -5.44
C GLN A 163 0.58 10.48 -6.21
N PRO A 164 0.53 9.26 -6.77
CA PRO A 164 -0.51 8.86 -7.71
C PRO A 164 -1.94 8.92 -7.11
N TRP A 165 -2.07 9.02 -5.78
CA TRP A 165 -3.34 9.28 -5.10
C TRP A 165 -3.92 10.68 -5.35
N HIS A 166 -3.12 11.68 -5.75
CA HIS A 166 -3.63 12.99 -6.20
C HIS A 166 -4.12 12.98 -7.65
N ILE A 167 -3.57 12.07 -8.48
CA ILE A 167 -3.86 11.98 -9.92
C ILE A 167 -4.94 10.91 -10.21
N SER A 168 -5.15 9.98 -9.27
CA SER A 168 -6.07 8.84 -9.44
C SER A 168 -7.52 9.30 -9.67
N PRO A 169 -8.14 8.94 -10.82
CA PRO A 169 -9.57 9.21 -11.08
C PRO A 169 -10.52 8.55 -10.06
N ALA A 170 -10.06 7.53 -9.33
CA ALA A 170 -10.83 6.87 -8.27
C ALA A 170 -10.94 7.73 -6.99
N ILE A 171 -10.02 8.69 -6.82
CA ILE A 171 -10.00 9.68 -5.74
C ILE A 171 -10.26 11.05 -6.38
N LYS A 172 -11.39 11.20 -7.08
CA LYS A 172 -11.90 12.55 -7.32
C LYS A 172 -12.13 13.18 -5.95
N ILE A 173 -11.43 14.28 -5.65
CA ILE A 173 -11.83 15.20 -4.60
C ILE A 173 -13.12 15.85 -5.10
N ALA A 174 -14.22 15.11 -5.04
CA ALA A 174 -15.55 15.65 -5.26
C ALA A 174 -15.80 16.64 -4.12
N ASP A 175 -16.36 17.80 -4.45
CA ASP A 175 -16.90 18.70 -3.44
C ASP A 175 -17.94 17.96 -2.59
N GLU A 176 -18.05 18.34 -1.31
CA GLU A 176 -18.95 17.65 -0.37
C GLU A 176 -20.42 17.70 -0.82
N GLU A 177 -20.81 18.71 -1.59
CA GLU A 177 -22.16 18.85 -2.14
C GLU A 177 -22.44 17.80 -3.23
N THR A 178 -21.49 17.56 -4.14
CA THR A 178 -21.57 16.49 -5.13
C THR A 178 -21.62 15.11 -4.48
N LYS A 179 -20.81 14.87 -3.44
CA LYS A 179 -20.88 13.61 -2.67
C LYS A 179 -22.24 13.41 -2.03
N ARG A 180 -22.82 14.48 -1.47
CA ARG A 180 -24.12 14.47 -0.81
C ARG A 180 -25.26 14.13 -1.78
N LYS A 181 -25.35 14.83 -2.92
CA LYS A 181 -26.34 14.56 -3.98
C LYS A 181 -26.23 13.14 -4.51
N ALA A 182 -25.01 12.65 -4.71
CA ALA A 182 -24.76 11.29 -5.16
C ALA A 182 -25.29 10.25 -4.15
N VAL A 183 -25.06 10.46 -2.85
CA VAL A 183 -25.52 9.55 -1.80
C VAL A 183 -27.03 9.63 -1.58
N GLU A 184 -27.62 10.82 -1.67
CA GLU A 184 -29.06 11.00 -1.60
C GLU A 184 -29.76 10.22 -2.71
N ARG A 185 -29.32 10.39 -3.97
CA ARG A 185 -29.82 9.62 -5.12
C ARG A 185 -29.66 8.11 -4.92
N VAL A 186 -28.51 7.66 -4.41
CA VAL A 186 -28.28 6.23 -4.12
C VAL A 186 -29.23 5.69 -3.04
N ASN A 187 -29.61 6.52 -2.05
CA ASN A 187 -30.53 6.13 -0.98
C ASN A 187 -32.01 6.20 -1.41
N SER A 188 -32.37 7.14 -2.28
CA SER A 188 -33.74 7.35 -2.77
C SER A 188 -34.06 6.64 -4.09
N ARG A 189 -33.08 5.94 -4.69
CA ARG A 189 -33.24 5.19 -5.95
C ARG A 189 -34.41 4.19 -5.88
N GLY A 190 -35.19 4.10 -6.96
CA GLY A 190 -36.16 3.03 -7.20
C GLY A 190 -35.46 1.67 -7.45
N ALA A 191 -36.24 0.60 -7.52
CA ALA A 191 -35.71 -0.76 -7.76
C ALA A 191 -35.03 -0.89 -9.15
N ASP A 192 -35.34 0.01 -10.06
CA ASP A 192 -34.99 -0.05 -11.49
C ASP A 192 -33.62 0.61 -11.78
N GLU A 193 -33.09 1.41 -10.85
CA GLU A 193 -31.80 2.11 -11.00
C GLU A 193 -30.69 1.40 -10.22
N THR A 194 -29.65 0.96 -10.93
CA THR A 194 -28.49 0.29 -10.32
C THR A 194 -27.42 1.29 -9.88
N ILE A 195 -26.70 0.98 -8.80
CA ILE A 195 -25.56 1.79 -8.31
C ILE A 195 -24.47 1.94 -9.40
N LYS A 196 -24.33 0.93 -10.28
CA LYS A 196 -23.41 1.00 -11.42
C LYS A 196 -23.81 2.07 -12.44
N SER A 197 -25.11 2.25 -12.68
CA SER A 197 -25.64 3.30 -13.57
C SER A 197 -25.34 4.68 -13.02
N VAL A 198 -25.64 4.89 -11.73
CA VAL A 198 -25.36 6.15 -11.02
C VAL A 198 -23.86 6.48 -11.01
N ALA A 199 -23.01 5.46 -10.78
CA ALA A 199 -21.56 5.63 -10.80
C ALA A 199 -21.05 6.04 -12.19
N LYS A 200 -21.60 5.43 -13.25
CA LYS A 200 -21.26 5.74 -14.64
C LYS A 200 -21.63 7.18 -15.01
N GLU A 201 -22.82 7.64 -14.61
CA GLU A 201 -23.30 9.01 -14.87
C GLU A 201 -22.44 10.06 -14.15
N LEU A 202 -22.06 9.79 -12.90
CA LEU A 202 -21.18 10.66 -12.11
C LEU A 202 -19.69 10.56 -12.52
N GLY A 203 -19.35 9.62 -13.41
CA GLY A 203 -17.98 9.33 -13.80
C GLY A 203 -17.09 8.93 -12.61
N VAL A 204 -17.64 8.15 -11.66
CA VAL A 204 -16.94 7.63 -10.47
C VAL A 204 -16.97 6.11 -10.45
N TRP A 205 -16.08 5.49 -9.68
CA TRP A 205 -16.09 4.04 -9.51
C TRP A 205 -17.25 3.62 -8.58
N PRO A 206 -17.96 2.48 -8.81
CA PRO A 206 -19.08 2.08 -7.96
C PRO A 206 -18.76 1.95 -6.47
N GLY A 207 -17.57 1.47 -6.11
CA GLY A 207 -17.13 1.41 -4.70
C GLY A 207 -16.92 2.76 -4.05
N THR A 208 -16.66 3.81 -4.82
CA THR A 208 -16.60 5.18 -4.31
C THR A 208 -17.97 5.61 -3.76
N LEU A 209 -19.07 5.24 -4.43
CA LEU A 209 -20.43 5.49 -3.94
C LEU A 209 -20.73 4.71 -2.65
N TYR A 210 -20.27 3.47 -2.53
CA TYR A 210 -20.41 2.70 -1.28
C TYR A 210 -19.61 3.33 -0.13
N ALA A 211 -18.40 3.81 -0.40
CA ALA A 211 -17.56 4.50 0.57
C ALA A 211 -18.22 5.80 1.06
N TRP A 212 -18.72 6.63 0.14
CA TRP A 212 -19.46 7.84 0.48
C TRP A 212 -20.73 7.50 1.26
N ARG A 213 -21.55 6.55 0.78
CA ARG A 213 -22.77 6.11 1.50
C ARG A 213 -22.47 5.68 2.93
N LYS A 214 -21.38 4.95 3.17
CA LYS A 214 -20.94 4.55 4.53
C LYS A 214 -20.53 5.76 5.38
N GLN A 215 -19.84 6.74 4.79
CA GLN A 215 -19.45 7.98 5.47
C GLN A 215 -20.68 8.77 5.96
N PHE A 216 -21.74 8.86 5.14
CA PHE A 216 -22.99 9.54 5.50
C PHE A 216 -23.96 8.67 6.33
N ALA A 217 -23.88 7.33 6.24
CA ALA A 217 -24.74 6.42 6.99
C ALA A 217 -24.55 6.52 8.52
N ASN A 218 -23.36 6.90 8.98
CA ASN A 218 -23.07 7.14 10.40
C ASN A 218 -23.87 8.32 10.98
N PHE A 219 -24.55 9.12 10.14
CA PHE A 219 -25.37 10.27 10.52
C PHE A 219 -26.87 10.08 10.27
N THR A 220 -27.30 8.91 9.78
CA THR A 220 -28.73 8.64 9.47
C THR A 220 -29.63 8.76 10.72
N ASP A 221 -29.05 8.62 11.91
CA ASP A 221 -29.75 8.79 13.19
C ASP A 221 -29.12 9.94 13.98
N LEU A 222 -29.37 11.16 13.51
CA LEU A 222 -28.91 12.39 14.17
C LEU A 222 -29.36 12.45 15.63
N ASN A 223 -30.58 11.97 15.93
CA ASN A 223 -31.10 11.89 17.30
C ASN A 223 -30.23 11.01 18.19
N LYS A 224 -29.76 9.86 17.70
CA LYS A 224 -28.81 9.01 18.43
C LYS A 224 -27.44 9.67 18.60
N GLN A 225 -26.95 10.41 17.60
CA GLN A 225 -25.69 11.15 17.71
C GLN A 225 -25.78 12.32 18.71
N LEU A 226 -26.93 12.98 18.81
CA LEU A 226 -27.19 14.04 19.78
C LEU A 226 -27.20 13.50 21.22
N GLN A 227 -27.66 12.25 21.42
CA GLN A 227 -27.59 11.56 22.72
C GLN A 227 -26.16 11.18 23.16
N GLU A 228 -25.17 11.29 22.26
CA GLU A 228 -23.76 11.05 22.55
C GLU A 228 -22.92 12.34 22.51
N LEU A 229 -23.56 13.51 22.58
CA LEU A 229 -22.87 14.80 22.61
C LEU A 229 -22.35 15.08 24.02
N TYR A 230 -21.06 15.34 24.19
CA TYR A 230 -20.48 15.65 25.49
C TYR A 230 -19.92 17.08 25.54
N CYS A 231 -19.97 17.69 26.72
CA CYS A 231 -19.49 19.06 26.94
C CYS A 231 -18.24 19.11 27.82
N THR A 232 -17.47 20.19 27.67
CA THR A 232 -16.27 20.45 28.49
C THR A 232 -16.58 21.23 29.76
N ARG A 233 -17.72 21.94 29.81
CA ARG A 233 -18.20 22.70 30.97
C ARG A 233 -19.32 21.94 31.67
N ASP A 234 -19.79 22.45 32.80
CA ASP A 234 -20.97 21.93 33.50
C ASP A 234 -22.18 21.86 32.53
N PRO A 235 -22.83 20.69 32.39
CA PRO A 235 -24.05 20.52 31.58
C PRO A 235 -25.14 21.56 31.90
N SER A 236 -25.20 22.04 33.14
CA SER A 236 -26.17 23.04 33.61
C SER A 236 -26.04 24.39 32.90
N ALA A 237 -24.87 24.72 32.39
CA ALA A 237 -24.63 25.96 31.64
C ALA A 237 -25.36 25.97 30.28
N TYR A 238 -25.75 24.80 29.77
CA TYR A 238 -26.36 24.63 28.46
C TYR A 238 -27.88 24.44 28.50
N LYS A 239 -28.52 24.63 29.67
CA LYS A 239 -29.99 24.51 29.83
C LYS A 239 -30.78 25.42 28.89
N LYS A 240 -30.20 26.55 28.48
CA LYS A 240 -30.80 27.52 27.55
C LYS A 240 -30.52 27.22 26.08
N CYS A 241 -29.69 26.21 25.77
CA CYS A 241 -29.33 25.84 24.41
C CYS A 241 -30.31 24.82 23.82
N LEU A 242 -30.58 24.92 22.51
CA LEU A 242 -31.48 24.02 21.78
C LEU A 242 -30.98 22.56 21.76
N ILE A 243 -29.66 22.38 21.83
CA ILE A 243 -29.00 21.07 21.89
C ILE A 243 -28.31 20.96 23.24
N GLN A 244 -28.66 19.93 24.00
CA GLN A 244 -28.10 19.66 25.32
C GLN A 244 -27.07 18.53 25.25
N PRO A 245 -25.93 18.66 25.95
CA PRO A 245 -24.97 17.58 26.07
C PRO A 245 -25.50 16.47 26.98
N ALA A 246 -25.23 15.22 26.63
CA ALA A 246 -25.53 14.02 27.39
C ALA A 246 -24.66 13.85 28.65
N GLY A 247 -23.50 14.50 28.70
CA GLY A 247 -22.61 14.46 29.88
C GLY A 247 -21.37 15.34 29.74
N GLN A 248 -20.55 15.35 30.80
CA GLN A 248 -19.31 16.10 30.85
C GLN A 248 -18.09 15.22 30.56
N ILE A 249 -17.13 15.77 29.80
CA ILE A 249 -15.84 15.13 29.49
C ILE A 249 -14.85 15.44 30.61
N ASP A 250 -14.15 14.42 31.10
CA ASP A 250 -13.04 14.61 32.04
C ASP A 250 -11.76 15.04 31.32
N LEU A 251 -11.59 16.35 31.15
CA LEU A 251 -10.39 16.94 30.55
C LEU A 251 -9.13 16.72 31.40
N ASN A 252 -9.26 16.58 32.73
CA ASN A 252 -8.13 16.37 33.61
C ASN A 252 -7.53 14.97 33.37
N LEU A 253 -8.39 13.97 33.16
CA LEU A 253 -7.96 12.62 32.83
C LEU A 253 -7.23 12.55 31.48
N ILE A 254 -7.75 13.24 30.45
CA ILE A 254 -7.09 13.35 29.14
C ILE A 254 -5.73 14.03 29.28
N THR A 255 -5.64 15.10 30.09
CA THR A 255 -4.39 15.84 30.28
C THR A 255 -3.33 15.02 31.02
N ARG A 256 -3.75 14.27 32.06
CA ARG A 256 -2.85 13.39 32.83
C ARG A 256 -2.25 12.27 31.97
N GLU A 257 -3.06 11.68 31.09
CA GLU A 257 -2.66 10.56 30.24
C GLU A 257 -2.16 10.97 28.84
N LYS A 258 -1.97 12.28 28.59
CA LYS A 258 -1.64 12.84 27.27
C LYS A 258 -0.45 12.13 26.59
N SER A 259 0.64 11.88 27.32
CA SER A 259 1.83 11.20 26.79
C SER A 259 1.52 9.77 26.31
N ASN A 260 0.68 9.05 27.06
CA ASN A 260 0.25 7.70 26.66
C ASN A 260 -0.66 7.74 25.44
N LEU A 261 -1.56 8.74 25.34
CA LEU A 261 -2.38 8.95 24.15
C LEU A 261 -1.53 9.26 22.91
N GLU A 262 -0.53 10.14 23.03
CA GLU A 262 0.38 10.50 21.94
C GLU A 262 1.17 9.28 21.45
N ARG A 263 1.67 8.44 22.36
CA ARG A 263 2.35 7.18 22.00
C ARG A 263 1.43 6.24 21.24
N ILE A 264 0.18 6.12 21.67
CA ILE A 264 -0.81 5.28 21.00
C ILE A 264 -1.12 5.80 19.59
N VAL A 265 -1.31 7.11 19.44
CA VAL A 265 -1.54 7.74 18.14
C VAL A 265 -0.32 7.57 17.24
N ALA A 266 0.89 7.71 17.77
CA ALA A 266 2.13 7.47 17.04
C ALA A 266 2.24 6.01 16.55
N THR A 267 1.98 5.01 17.40
CA THR A 267 1.97 3.59 17.00
C THR A 267 0.93 3.29 15.91
N LEU A 268 -0.26 3.92 16.00
CA LEU A 268 -1.27 3.80 14.93
C LEU A 268 -0.81 4.47 13.64
N GLY A 269 -0.18 5.64 13.72
CA GLY A 269 0.36 6.38 12.57
C GLY A 269 1.51 5.64 11.88
N LEU A 270 2.38 4.98 12.65
CA LEU A 270 3.47 4.12 12.16
C LEU A 270 2.99 2.78 11.62
N ARG A 271 1.69 2.46 11.72
CA ARG A 271 1.05 1.22 11.25
C ARG A 271 1.65 -0.07 11.85
N GLU A 272 2.38 0.03 12.96
CA GLU A 272 2.91 -1.12 13.70
C GLU A 272 1.78 -1.97 14.32
N MET A 273 0.60 -1.35 14.54
CA MET A 273 -0.59 -2.01 15.06
C MET A 273 -1.86 -1.46 14.43
N THR A 274 -2.88 -2.31 14.25
CA THR A 274 -4.20 -1.87 13.75
C THR A 274 -5.09 -1.34 14.88
N GLN A 275 -6.02 -0.43 14.56
CA GLN A 275 -7.00 0.11 15.51
C GLN A 275 -7.78 -1.01 16.24
N GLY A 276 -8.19 -2.06 15.51
CA GLY A 276 -8.93 -3.19 16.09
C GLY A 276 -8.09 -4.00 17.09
N THR A 277 -6.80 -4.19 16.82
CA THR A 277 -5.87 -4.87 17.74
C THR A 277 -5.62 -4.03 19.00
N LEU A 278 -5.44 -2.72 18.83
CA LEU A 278 -5.23 -1.78 19.93
C LEU A 278 -6.44 -1.74 20.86
N ILE A 279 -7.66 -1.57 20.33
CA ILE A 279 -8.89 -1.54 21.13
C ILE A 279 -9.06 -2.87 21.88
N ARG A 280 -8.80 -4.01 21.23
CA ARG A 280 -8.86 -5.32 21.90
C ARG A 280 -7.88 -5.42 23.07
N LYS A 281 -6.63 -4.94 22.91
CA LYS A 281 -5.64 -4.87 24.01
C LYS A 281 -6.05 -3.90 25.12
N LEU A 282 -6.60 -2.74 24.77
CA LEU A 282 -7.08 -1.79 25.78
C LEU A 282 -8.27 -2.33 26.57
N CYS A 283 -9.14 -3.08 25.90
CA CYS A 283 -10.28 -3.75 26.53
C CYS A 283 -9.90 -4.99 27.35
N THR A 284 -8.68 -5.53 27.23
CA THR A 284 -8.17 -6.56 28.15
C THR A 284 -7.78 -6.00 29.51
N TYR A 285 -7.47 -4.70 29.61
CA TYR A 285 -7.27 -4.05 30.90
C TYR A 285 -8.60 -3.79 31.60
N THR A 286 -8.57 -3.78 32.93
CA THR A 286 -9.74 -3.46 33.75
C THR A 286 -10.34 -2.11 33.36
N THR A 287 -11.65 -1.94 33.54
CA THR A 287 -12.38 -0.69 33.26
C THR A 287 -11.89 0.50 34.10
N THR A 288 -11.10 0.23 35.13
CA THR A 288 -10.45 1.20 36.03
C THR A 288 -9.10 1.70 35.52
N ASN A 289 -8.59 1.18 34.40
CA ASN A 289 -7.30 1.62 33.87
C ASN A 289 -7.40 3.09 33.37
N PRO A 290 -6.54 4.01 33.86
CA PRO A 290 -6.63 5.43 33.56
C PRO A 290 -6.39 5.73 32.08
N THR A 291 -5.44 5.05 31.44
CA THR A 291 -5.15 5.21 30.00
C THR A 291 -6.33 4.75 29.14
N ARG A 292 -6.97 3.63 29.49
CA ARG A 292 -8.19 3.18 28.82
C ARG A 292 -9.28 4.25 28.92
N GLN A 293 -9.57 4.75 30.12
CA GLN A 293 -10.61 5.76 30.34
C GLN A 293 -10.30 7.06 29.59
N ALA A 294 -9.04 7.53 29.63
CA ALA A 294 -8.60 8.71 28.89
C ALA A 294 -8.82 8.60 27.37
N ILE A 295 -8.62 7.41 26.79
CA ILE A 295 -8.89 7.16 25.35
C ILE A 295 -10.38 7.29 25.04
N PHE A 296 -11.25 6.74 25.89
CA PHE A 296 -12.70 6.84 25.71
C PHE A 296 -13.19 8.29 25.89
N GLU A 297 -12.66 9.04 26.86
CA GLU A 297 -12.97 10.47 27.02
C GLU A 297 -12.47 11.30 25.83
N TYR A 298 -11.28 10.97 25.30
CA TYR A 298 -10.75 11.60 24.09
C TYR A 298 -11.60 11.28 22.85
N ASP A 299 -12.07 10.04 22.69
CA ASP A 299 -13.00 9.66 21.60
C ASP A 299 -14.31 10.44 21.68
N ARG A 300 -14.89 10.58 22.89
CA ARG A 300 -16.09 11.41 23.12
C ARG A 300 -15.87 12.86 22.72
N LEU A 301 -14.70 13.42 23.03
CA LEU A 301 -14.33 14.79 22.65
C LEU A 301 -14.28 14.95 21.12
N VAL A 302 -13.55 14.08 20.43
CA VAL A 302 -13.41 14.12 18.96
C VAL A 302 -14.78 13.94 18.29
N ARG A 303 -15.58 12.98 18.76
CA ARG A 303 -16.94 12.73 18.26
C ARG A 303 -17.84 13.94 18.44
N SER A 304 -17.85 14.54 19.64
CA SER A 304 -18.67 15.73 19.94
C SER A 304 -18.28 16.92 19.06
N ILE A 305 -16.98 17.18 18.89
CA ILE A 305 -16.50 18.25 17.99
C ILE A 305 -16.93 17.99 16.55
N TYR A 306 -16.84 16.74 16.10
CA TYR A 306 -17.21 16.36 14.73
C TYR A 306 -18.73 16.51 14.50
N THR A 307 -19.56 16.07 15.45
CA THR A 307 -21.02 16.25 15.41
C THR A 307 -21.42 17.72 15.42
N LEU A 308 -20.77 18.57 16.23
CA LEU A 308 -21.03 20.01 16.24
C LEU A 308 -20.60 20.70 14.95
N LYS A 309 -19.47 20.30 14.36
CA LYS A 309 -19.04 20.79 13.04
C LYS A 309 -20.04 20.40 11.95
N TYR A 310 -20.60 19.19 12.04
CA TYR A 310 -21.63 18.70 11.14
C TYR A 310 -22.93 19.53 11.25
N LEU A 311 -23.36 19.86 12.47
CA LEU A 311 -24.56 20.67 12.73
C LEU A 311 -24.45 22.13 12.24
N ARG A 312 -23.23 22.66 12.09
CA ARG A 312 -22.97 24.04 11.66
C ARG A 312 -23.05 24.22 10.14
N ASP A 313 -23.21 23.16 9.35
CA ASP A 313 -23.34 23.24 7.90
C ASP A 313 -24.76 23.77 7.51
N PRO A 314 -24.89 24.98 6.90
CA PRO A 314 -26.17 25.68 6.69
C PRO A 314 -27.21 24.95 5.82
N GLN A 315 -26.84 23.87 5.13
CA GLN A 315 -27.76 23.13 4.25
C GLN A 315 -28.64 22.10 5.01
N LEU A 316 -28.35 21.80 6.28
CA LEU A 316 -29.05 20.79 7.08
C LEU A 316 -30.33 21.27 7.79
N GLU A 317 -30.56 22.58 7.92
CA GLU A 317 -31.87 23.10 8.34
C GLU A 317 -32.99 22.63 7.40
N ARG A 318 -32.69 22.42 6.10
CA ARG A 318 -33.70 22.01 5.11
C ARG A 318 -34.08 20.52 5.20
N ILE A 319 -33.20 19.66 5.69
CA ILE A 319 -33.45 18.20 5.76
C ILE A 319 -34.09 17.80 7.10
N THR A 320 -33.82 18.57 8.16
CA THR A 320 -34.36 18.28 9.51
C THR A 320 -35.83 18.69 9.68
N VAL A 321 -36.37 19.54 8.78
CA VAL A 321 -37.79 19.93 8.73
C VAL A 321 -38.59 19.07 7.75
N VAL A 322 -38.19 17.81 7.54
CA VAL A 322 -39.11 16.78 7.03
C VAL A 322 -39.54 15.92 8.23
N PRO A 323 -40.72 16.20 8.84
CA PRO A 323 -41.19 15.44 9.99
C PRO A 323 -41.46 13.99 9.57
N ARG A 324 -40.85 13.01 10.24
CA ARG A 324 -41.26 11.59 10.17
C ARG A 324 -42.43 11.27 11.10
N THR A 325 -43.34 12.22 11.33
CA THR A 325 -44.43 12.05 12.30
C THR A 325 -45.74 12.62 11.78
N GLY A 326 -46.63 11.71 11.34
CA GLY A 326 -48.08 11.90 11.40
C GLY A 326 -48.73 12.81 10.36
N LEU A 327 -48.80 12.39 9.09
CA LEU A 327 -49.98 12.73 8.29
C LEU A 327 -51.15 11.91 8.83
N ASN A 328 -51.81 12.43 9.87
CA ASN A 328 -53.22 12.23 10.18
C ASN A 328 -53.55 13.14 11.35
N ARG A 329 -54.61 13.95 11.18
CA ARG A 329 -55.24 14.82 12.18
C ARG A 329 -54.57 16.20 12.29
N ILE A 330 -55.13 17.18 11.58
CA ILE A 330 -55.45 18.59 11.94
C ILE A 330 -55.49 19.39 10.62
N THR A 331 -56.51 19.15 9.81
CA THR A 331 -56.97 20.08 8.77
C THR A 331 -58.50 20.12 8.85
N SER A 332 -59.03 20.67 9.95
CA SER A 332 -60.49 20.87 10.07
C SER A 332 -60.90 22.19 10.71
N TYR A 333 -59.99 23.10 11.05
CA TYR A 333 -60.37 24.42 11.55
C TYR A 333 -59.33 25.45 11.12
N ALA A 334 -59.61 26.16 10.02
CA ALA A 334 -59.21 27.56 9.76
C ALA A 334 -59.24 27.86 8.25
N THR A 335 -60.42 27.85 7.65
CA THR A 335 -60.71 28.64 6.45
C THR A 335 -62.09 29.28 6.64
N GLN A 336 -62.19 30.19 7.60
CA GLN A 336 -63.20 31.24 7.53
C GLN A 336 -62.71 32.31 6.57
N SER A 337 -63.58 32.62 5.63
CA SER A 337 -63.51 33.56 4.52
C SER A 337 -63.07 34.98 4.93
N PRO A 338 -62.67 35.81 3.96
CA PRO A 338 -63.62 36.85 3.58
C PRO A 338 -63.89 36.94 2.08
N LYS A 339 -65.15 37.26 1.83
CA LYS A 339 -65.79 37.60 0.56
C LYS A 339 -65.03 38.69 -0.21
N SER A 340 -64.98 38.52 -1.53
CA SER A 340 -65.35 39.60 -2.45
C SER A 340 -66.04 38.98 -3.67
N GLU A 341 -67.29 39.40 -3.86
CA GLU A 341 -68.01 39.34 -5.13
C GLU A 341 -67.18 40.00 -6.24
N GLU A 342 -67.27 39.52 -7.48
CA GLU A 342 -68.01 40.20 -8.56
C GLU A 342 -67.80 39.58 -9.96
N ARG A 343 -68.87 38.94 -10.45
CA ARG A 343 -69.50 38.96 -11.79
C ARG A 343 -68.72 38.79 -13.12
N ARG A 344 -69.45 38.05 -13.99
CA ARG A 344 -69.52 37.99 -15.47
C ARG A 344 -68.44 37.16 -16.17
N SER A 345 -68.75 36.27 -17.10
CA SER A 345 -69.98 35.98 -17.86
C SER A 345 -70.02 34.52 -18.29
#